data_AF-A0A0K8QJR6-F1
#
_entry.id   AF-A0A0K8QJR6-F1
#
_cell.length_a   1.000
_cell.length_b   1.000
_cell.length_c   1.000
_cell.angle_alpha   90.00
_cell.angle_beta   90.00
_cell.angle_gamma   90.00
#
_symmetry.space_group_name_H-M   'P 1'
#
loop_
_entity.id
_entity.type
_entity.pdbx_description
1 polymer ?
#
loop_
_entity_poly.entity_id
_entity_poly.type
_entity_poly.pdbx_seq_one_letter_code
_entity_poly.pdbx_strand_id
1 'polypeptide(L)'
;MQALYWLALDPVAETRGDPNSYGFRSGRSTADAIAQCHNALSRKHSPKWVLEGDIKGCFDNIGHDWLVGNVPMDRRVLSKWLKAGFVEGHKLFPTDAGTPQGGIVSPCLANLALDGMEGLLKDSLPRRAKINFIRYADDFVVTGASKEVLETQVKPMLVGFLAERGLQLSATKTKITHVTEGFDFLGWHVRKHKAFLRIVPSKRNATTLYAKVRDRLRELRGAKQDDVVGALNPILRGWGNYHRVVHASRPFAKMDYLITRALWRWAVRRHPMKGKRWIKRRYFRANGSRDWLFQTDRFSLVRLASISVDKHIKVRADANPYDPKDEAYFDERLTRRMRSTLQGRRRLYWLWDRQEGLCPVCAAKITKATGWHVHHVVWRVYGGPDRLSNLQLLHPTCHVQLHARATKG
;
A
#
# COMPACT_ATOMS: atom_id res chain seq x y z
N MET A 1 -20.48 -7.36 -16.03
CA MET A 1 -20.55 -6.01 -16.65
C MET A 1 -19.68 -4.97 -15.95
N GLN A 2 -19.69 -4.82 -14.61
CA GLN A 2 -18.88 -3.81 -13.91
C GLN A 2 -17.39 -3.83 -14.26
N ALA A 3 -16.77 -5.02 -14.39
CA ALA A 3 -15.37 -5.14 -14.77
C ALA A 3 -15.03 -4.55 -16.15
N LEU A 4 -15.94 -4.66 -17.13
CA LEU A 4 -15.73 -4.11 -18.48
C LEU A 4 -15.72 -2.58 -18.46
N TYR A 5 -16.66 -1.98 -17.74
CA TYR A 5 -16.68 -0.52 -17.59
C TYR A 5 -15.52 -0.02 -16.74
N TRP A 6 -15.09 -0.79 -15.72
CA TRP A 6 -13.88 -0.46 -14.97
C TRP A 6 -12.65 -0.42 -15.89
N LEU A 7 -12.46 -1.42 -16.77
CA LEU A 7 -11.35 -1.43 -17.73
C LEU A 7 -11.37 -0.20 -18.66
N ALA A 8 -12.55 0.30 -19.04
CA ALA A 8 -12.68 1.50 -19.84
C ALA A 8 -12.46 2.80 -19.04
N LEU A 9 -12.86 2.83 -17.76
CA LEU A 9 -12.78 4.01 -16.91
C LEU A 9 -11.42 4.19 -16.24
N ASP A 10 -10.70 3.11 -15.92
CA ASP A 10 -9.43 3.17 -15.18
C ASP A 10 -8.38 4.06 -15.89
N PRO A 11 -8.18 3.98 -17.22
CA PRO A 11 -7.26 4.88 -17.92
C PRO A 11 -7.66 6.36 -17.86
N VAL A 12 -8.97 6.63 -17.91
CA VAL A 12 -9.50 8.01 -17.83
C VAL A 12 -9.31 8.56 -16.42
N ALA A 13 -9.61 7.75 -15.40
CA ALA A 13 -9.40 8.10 -14.00
C ALA A 13 -7.92 8.31 -13.67
N GLU A 14 -7.03 7.47 -14.19
CA GLU A 14 -5.59 7.62 -13.97
C GLU A 14 -5.03 8.90 -14.61
N THR A 15 -5.54 9.28 -15.78
CA THR A 15 -5.12 10.50 -16.51
C THR A 15 -5.65 11.77 -15.86
N ARG A 16 -6.90 11.77 -15.37
CA ARG A 16 -7.52 12.92 -14.70
C ARG A 16 -7.15 13.02 -13.22
N GLY A 17 -6.67 11.93 -12.62
CA GLY A 17 -6.54 11.82 -11.18
C GLY A 17 -5.38 12.60 -10.60
N ASP A 18 -5.54 13.05 -9.35
CA ASP A 18 -4.57 13.92 -8.69
C ASP A 18 -3.19 13.24 -8.58
N PRO A 19 -2.07 13.94 -8.88
CA PRO A 19 -0.74 13.34 -8.85
C PRO A 19 -0.36 12.72 -7.51
N ASN A 20 -0.84 13.27 -6.39
CA ASN A 20 -0.61 12.76 -5.04
C ASN A 20 -1.83 12.02 -4.44
N SER A 21 -2.69 11.47 -5.29
CA SER A 21 -3.65 10.42 -4.94
C SER A 21 -3.07 9.03 -5.21
N TYR A 22 -3.13 8.13 -4.22
CA TYR A 22 -2.52 6.80 -4.28
C TYR A 22 -3.49 5.64 -4.06
N GLY A 23 -4.65 5.90 -3.44
CA GLY A 23 -5.59 4.85 -3.08
C GLY A 23 -6.27 4.23 -4.31
N PHE A 24 -6.34 2.89 -4.34
CA PHE A 24 -7.03 2.12 -5.40
C PHE A 24 -6.58 2.42 -6.84
N ARG A 25 -5.33 2.88 -7.03
CA ARG A 25 -4.76 3.19 -8.35
C ARG A 25 -3.67 2.21 -8.75
N SER A 26 -3.62 1.89 -10.03
CA SER A 26 -2.67 0.94 -10.60
C SER A 26 -1.22 1.41 -10.41
N GLY A 27 -0.36 0.52 -9.88
CA GLY A 27 1.06 0.82 -9.65
C GLY A 27 1.38 1.75 -8.46
N ARG A 28 0.35 2.21 -7.72
CA ARG A 28 0.47 3.07 -6.53
C ARG A 28 0.16 2.28 -5.26
N SER A 29 0.75 2.68 -4.13
CA SER A 29 0.62 1.95 -2.86
C SER A 29 0.63 2.90 -1.65
N THR A 30 0.26 2.39 -0.47
CA THR A 30 0.40 3.12 0.80
C THR A 30 1.86 3.56 1.05
N ALA A 31 2.83 2.76 0.58
CA ALA A 31 4.25 3.09 0.67
C ALA A 31 4.62 4.33 -0.16
N ASP A 32 3.95 4.57 -1.30
CA ASP A 32 4.15 5.78 -2.10
C ASP A 32 3.57 7.01 -1.39
N ALA A 33 2.40 6.88 -0.75
CA ALA A 33 1.79 7.95 0.04
C ALA A 33 2.66 8.38 1.22
N ILE A 34 3.20 7.43 2.00
CA ILE A 34 4.08 7.75 3.12
C ILE A 34 5.46 8.25 2.67
N ALA A 35 5.96 7.80 1.52
CA ALA A 35 7.17 8.35 0.91
C ALA A 35 6.96 9.82 0.49
N GLN A 36 5.78 10.16 -0.05
CA GLN A 36 5.44 11.55 -0.34
C GLN A 36 5.33 12.39 0.95
N CYS A 37 4.75 11.84 2.01
CA CYS A 37 4.71 12.48 3.32
C CYS A 37 6.12 12.77 3.85
N HIS A 38 7.03 11.80 3.72
CA HIS A 38 8.43 12.00 4.04
C HIS A 38 9.07 13.13 3.20
N ASN A 39 8.85 13.13 1.89
CA ASN A 39 9.40 14.16 1.00
C ASN A 39 8.88 15.57 1.34
N ALA A 40 7.60 15.70 1.72
CA ALA A 40 6.99 16.96 2.10
C ALA A 40 7.52 17.49 3.45
N LEU A 41 7.72 16.61 4.45
CA LEU A 41 7.97 17.02 5.84
C LEU A 41 9.44 16.94 6.29
N SER A 42 10.31 16.24 5.57
CA SER A 42 11.68 15.95 5.99
C SER A 42 12.66 17.14 5.91
N ARG A 43 12.41 18.16 5.09
CA ARG A 43 13.36 19.26 4.87
C ARG A 43 13.36 20.26 6.04
N LYS A 44 14.44 21.04 6.18
CA LYS A 44 14.59 22.07 7.24
C LYS A 44 13.46 23.10 7.19
N HIS A 45 13.12 23.57 5.98
CA HIS A 45 12.08 24.57 5.74
C HIS A 45 10.72 23.95 5.37
N SER A 46 10.50 22.67 5.66
CA SER A 46 9.20 22.01 5.45
C SER A 46 8.08 22.65 6.27
N PRO A 47 6.81 22.48 5.84
CA PRO A 47 5.64 22.89 6.62
C PRO A 47 5.64 22.25 8.01
N LYS A 48 5.07 22.98 8.97
CA LYS A 48 5.07 22.63 10.40
C LYS A 48 3.73 22.10 10.88
N TRP A 49 2.66 22.38 10.14
CA TRP A 49 1.31 22.00 10.49
C TRP A 49 0.75 21.01 9.48
N VAL A 50 -0.10 20.12 9.97
CA VAL A 50 -0.72 19.07 9.19
C VAL A 50 -2.20 19.00 9.55
N LEU A 51 -3.06 19.10 8.54
CA LEU A 51 -4.47 18.77 8.62
C LEU A 51 -4.63 17.29 8.27
N GLU A 52 -5.02 16.49 9.25
CA GLU A 52 -5.45 15.12 9.07
C GLU A 52 -6.93 15.17 8.71
N GLY A 53 -7.31 14.63 7.56
CA GLY A 53 -8.68 14.63 7.05
C GLY A 53 -9.17 13.22 6.75
N ASP A 54 -10.43 12.97 7.10
CA ASP A 54 -11.13 11.71 6.84
C ASP A 54 -12.55 12.04 6.40
N ILE A 55 -13.02 11.35 5.35
CA ILE A 55 -14.35 11.58 4.78
C ILE A 55 -15.34 10.61 5.43
N LYS A 56 -16.43 11.15 5.99
CA LYS A 56 -17.44 10.34 6.68
C LYS A 56 -18.22 9.50 5.66
N GLY A 57 -18.07 8.17 5.74
CA GLY A 57 -18.82 7.23 4.90
C GLY A 57 -18.59 7.49 3.41
N CYS A 58 -17.32 7.60 3.00
CA CYS A 58 -16.96 8.02 1.64
C CYS A 58 -17.63 7.19 0.54
N PHE A 59 -17.79 5.88 0.72
CA PHE A 59 -18.46 5.05 -0.28
C PHE A 59 -19.99 5.10 -0.17
N ASP A 60 -20.51 5.44 1.00
CA ASP A 60 -21.95 5.34 1.31
C ASP A 60 -22.70 6.64 1.05
N ASN A 61 -22.00 7.78 1.00
CA ASN A 61 -22.62 9.10 0.98
C ASN A 61 -22.42 9.89 -0.32
N ILE A 62 -21.74 9.34 -1.33
CA ILE A 62 -21.54 10.07 -2.60
C ILE A 62 -22.89 10.30 -3.28
N GLY A 63 -23.16 11.56 -3.65
CA GLY A 63 -24.38 11.93 -4.37
C GLY A 63 -24.46 11.23 -5.74
N HIS A 64 -25.55 10.51 -5.99
CA HIS A 64 -25.77 9.82 -7.27
C HIS A 64 -25.84 10.79 -8.45
N ASP A 65 -26.52 11.93 -8.27
CA ASP A 65 -26.67 12.95 -9.31
C ASP A 65 -25.32 13.51 -9.74
N TRP A 66 -24.42 13.74 -8.78
CA TRP A 66 -23.07 14.19 -9.06
C TRP A 66 -22.29 13.15 -9.88
N LEU A 67 -22.34 11.87 -9.48
CA LEU A 67 -21.66 10.80 -10.21
C LEU A 67 -22.19 10.65 -11.64
N VAL A 68 -23.51 10.65 -11.82
CA VAL A 68 -24.13 10.50 -13.15
C VAL A 68 -23.83 11.70 -14.05
N GLY A 69 -23.69 12.91 -13.47
CA GLY A 69 -23.35 14.12 -14.20
C GLY A 69 -21.88 14.20 -14.63
N ASN A 70 -20.95 13.72 -13.79
CA ASN A 70 -19.52 14.01 -13.94
C ASN A 70 -18.66 12.80 -14.37
N VAL A 71 -19.14 11.56 -14.20
CA VAL A 71 -18.40 10.37 -14.61
C VAL A 71 -18.56 10.15 -16.12
N PRO A 72 -17.45 10.00 -16.88
CA PRO A 72 -17.50 9.82 -18.33
C PRO A 72 -17.90 8.38 -18.70
N MET A 73 -19.13 7.99 -18.40
CA MET A 73 -19.73 6.70 -18.76
C MET A 73 -21.20 6.82 -19.13
N ASP A 74 -21.79 5.71 -19.60
CA ASP A 74 -23.22 5.65 -19.86
C ASP A 74 -24.03 5.93 -18.59
N ARG A 75 -24.81 7.02 -18.62
CA ARG A 75 -25.61 7.51 -17.50
C ARG A 75 -26.70 6.53 -17.06
N ARG A 76 -27.31 5.81 -18.01
CA ARG A 76 -28.38 4.84 -17.72
C ARG A 76 -27.81 3.63 -17.00
N VAL A 77 -26.67 3.13 -17.46
CA VAL A 77 -25.97 2.00 -16.83
C VAL A 77 -25.50 2.38 -15.43
N LEU A 78 -24.86 3.55 -15.28
CA LEU A 78 -24.41 4.03 -13.98
C LEU A 78 -25.58 4.21 -13.01
N SER A 79 -26.66 4.88 -13.43
CA SER A 79 -27.83 5.09 -12.59
C SER A 79 -28.47 3.77 -12.13
N LYS A 80 -28.57 2.78 -13.03
CA LYS A 80 -29.06 1.44 -12.66
C LYS A 80 -28.17 0.75 -11.63
N TRP A 81 -26.85 0.89 -11.73
CA TRP A 81 -25.93 0.29 -10.75
C TRP A 81 -25.97 0.96 -9.39
N LEU A 82 -26.09 2.29 -9.36
CA LEU A 82 -26.19 3.04 -8.11
C LEU A 82 -27.50 2.74 -7.38
N LYS A 83 -28.59 2.51 -8.11
CA LYS A 83 -29.91 2.15 -7.56
C LYS A 83 -30.13 0.66 -7.28
N ALA A 84 -29.23 -0.21 -7.75
CA ALA A 84 -29.42 -1.66 -7.69
C ALA A 84 -29.36 -2.24 -6.26
N GLY A 85 -28.90 -1.47 -5.27
CA GLY A 85 -28.75 -1.96 -3.90
C GLY A 85 -27.54 -2.86 -3.70
N PHE A 86 -27.44 -3.47 -2.52
CA PHE A 86 -26.55 -4.60 -2.25
C PHE A 86 -27.29 -5.72 -1.53
N VAL A 87 -26.82 -6.96 -1.68
CA VAL A 87 -27.40 -8.13 -1.01
C VAL A 87 -26.46 -8.58 0.10
N GLU A 88 -26.96 -8.58 1.33
CA GLU A 88 -26.24 -9.12 2.50
C GLU A 88 -27.16 -10.11 3.24
N GLY A 89 -26.66 -11.32 3.52
CA GLY A 89 -27.41 -12.33 4.27
C GLY A 89 -28.79 -12.67 3.68
N HIS A 90 -28.89 -12.75 2.35
CA HIS A 90 -30.14 -12.98 1.60
C HIS A 90 -31.18 -11.86 1.68
N LYS A 91 -30.82 -10.66 2.14
CA LYS A 91 -31.68 -9.47 2.11
C LYS A 91 -31.14 -8.43 1.14
N LEU A 92 -32.02 -7.86 0.31
CA LEU A 92 -31.70 -6.74 -0.57
C LEU A 92 -31.86 -5.43 0.22
N PHE A 93 -30.79 -4.65 0.30
CA PHE A 93 -30.81 -3.32 0.88
C PHE A 93 -30.78 -2.28 -0.25
N PRO A 94 -31.76 -1.36 -0.32
CA PRO A 94 -31.72 -0.26 -1.27
C PRO A 94 -30.53 0.66 -0.97
N THR A 95 -30.03 1.35 -1.98
CA THR A 95 -28.92 2.30 -1.85
C THR A 95 -29.42 3.66 -2.33
N ASP A 96 -29.82 4.52 -1.39
CA ASP A 96 -30.34 5.87 -1.69
C ASP A 96 -29.22 6.89 -1.93
N ALA A 97 -27.99 6.59 -1.49
CA ALA A 97 -26.77 7.35 -1.72
C ALA A 97 -25.55 6.42 -1.74
N GLY A 98 -24.45 6.87 -2.34
CA GLY A 98 -23.19 6.12 -2.38
C GLY A 98 -23.09 5.07 -3.48
N THR A 99 -21.95 4.39 -3.52
CA THR A 99 -21.64 3.28 -4.42
C THR A 99 -21.66 1.97 -3.63
N PRO A 100 -22.22 0.87 -4.18
CA PRO A 100 -22.25 -0.42 -3.49
C PRO A 100 -20.85 -0.84 -3.02
N GLN A 101 -20.68 -1.03 -1.71
CA GLN A 101 -19.42 -1.49 -1.13
C GLN A 101 -19.14 -2.92 -1.61
N GLY A 102 -18.06 -3.11 -2.37
CA GLY A 102 -17.70 -4.40 -2.98
C GLY A 102 -17.90 -4.46 -4.50
N GLY A 103 -18.48 -3.43 -5.12
CA GLY A 103 -18.49 -3.30 -6.58
C GLY A 103 -17.08 -3.05 -7.13
N ILE A 104 -16.71 -3.74 -8.22
CA ILE A 104 -15.36 -3.63 -8.84
C ILE A 104 -15.08 -2.18 -9.28
N VAL A 105 -16.12 -1.45 -9.70
CA VAL A 105 -16.01 -0.07 -10.21
C VAL A 105 -16.06 1.00 -9.10
N SER A 106 -16.56 0.66 -7.90
CA SER A 106 -16.79 1.62 -6.81
C SER A 106 -15.53 2.39 -6.40
N PRO A 107 -14.34 1.77 -6.26
CA PRO A 107 -13.11 2.51 -5.96
C PRO A 107 -12.71 3.53 -7.04
N CYS A 108 -12.96 3.21 -8.31
CA CYS A 108 -12.69 4.12 -9.43
C CYS A 108 -13.65 5.33 -9.40
N LEU A 109 -14.95 5.09 -9.13
CA LEU A 109 -15.94 6.15 -8.99
C LEU A 109 -15.61 7.08 -7.81
N ALA A 110 -15.21 6.52 -6.67
CA ALA A 110 -14.77 7.31 -5.52
C ALA A 110 -13.54 8.16 -5.85
N ASN A 111 -12.56 7.62 -6.58
CA ASN A 111 -11.41 8.42 -7.01
C ASN A 111 -11.81 9.57 -7.93
N LEU A 112 -12.63 9.31 -8.96
CA LEU A 112 -13.15 10.35 -9.85
C LEU A 112 -13.93 11.45 -9.10
N ALA A 113 -14.64 11.08 -8.04
CA ALA A 113 -15.32 12.05 -7.19
C ALA A 113 -14.37 12.93 -6.37
N LEU A 114 -13.29 12.34 -5.86
CA LEU A 114 -12.36 12.99 -4.95
C LEU A 114 -11.19 13.71 -5.65
N ASP A 115 -10.93 13.39 -6.92
CA ASP A 115 -9.88 14.05 -7.69
C ASP A 115 -10.28 15.50 -8.03
N GLY A 116 -9.29 16.40 -8.00
CA GLY A 116 -9.49 17.86 -8.11
C GLY A 116 -9.26 18.61 -6.80
N MET A 117 -9.21 17.91 -5.66
CA MET A 117 -8.83 18.53 -4.37
C MET A 117 -7.41 19.08 -4.40
N GLU A 118 -6.46 18.35 -5.00
CA GLU A 118 -5.08 18.82 -5.09
C GLU A 118 -4.96 20.08 -5.96
N GLY A 119 -5.65 20.10 -7.11
CA GLY A 119 -5.69 21.25 -8.01
C GLY A 119 -6.28 22.48 -7.33
N LEU A 120 -7.48 22.34 -6.75
CA LEU A 120 -8.18 23.42 -6.02
C LEU A 120 -7.27 24.10 -5.00
N LEU A 121 -6.58 23.31 -4.17
CA LEU A 121 -5.70 23.83 -3.12
C LEU A 121 -4.44 24.50 -3.67
N LYS A 122 -3.86 23.99 -4.76
CA LYS A 122 -2.65 24.56 -5.35
C LYS A 122 -2.91 25.85 -6.12
N ASP A 123 -4.03 25.92 -6.81
CA ASP A 123 -4.37 27.07 -7.66
C ASP A 123 -4.87 28.25 -6.81
N SER A 124 -5.53 27.96 -5.68
CA SER A 124 -6.12 28.99 -4.83
C SER A 124 -5.17 29.53 -3.76
N LEU A 125 -4.07 28.84 -3.46
CA LEU A 125 -3.17 29.20 -2.36
C LEU A 125 -1.75 29.51 -2.83
N PRO A 126 -1.11 30.55 -2.28
CA PRO A 126 0.22 30.94 -2.72
C PRO A 126 1.26 29.89 -2.29
N ARG A 127 2.34 29.73 -3.08
CA ARG A 127 3.43 28.78 -2.79
C ARG A 127 4.03 28.91 -1.38
N ARG A 128 4.00 30.11 -0.79
CA ARG A 128 4.45 30.38 0.60
C ARG A 128 3.66 29.63 1.67
N ALA A 129 2.41 29.25 1.39
CA ALA A 129 1.57 28.46 2.28
C ALA A 129 2.08 27.00 2.42
N LYS A 130 2.98 26.55 1.53
CA LYS A 130 3.63 25.23 1.57
C LYS A 130 2.61 24.08 1.62
N ILE A 131 1.57 24.21 0.80
CA ILE A 131 0.51 23.21 0.72
C ILE A 131 1.00 22.00 -0.07
N ASN A 132 0.92 20.83 0.57
CA ASN A 132 1.10 19.54 -0.09
C ASN A 132 -0.11 18.69 0.27
N PHE A 133 -0.76 18.14 -0.75
CA PHE A 133 -1.88 17.24 -0.61
C PHE A 133 -1.40 15.80 -0.79
N ILE A 134 -1.83 14.89 0.09
CA ILE A 134 -1.50 13.46 0.04
C ILE A 134 -2.77 12.71 0.37
N ARG A 135 -3.32 11.95 -0.59
CA ARG A 135 -4.57 11.21 -0.41
C ARG A 135 -4.39 9.72 -0.64
N TYR A 136 -4.99 8.92 0.22
CA TYR A 136 -5.14 7.49 0.03
C TYR A 136 -6.60 7.13 0.29
N ALA A 137 -7.37 6.99 -0.81
CA ALA A 137 -8.82 6.83 -0.75
C ALA A 137 -9.49 8.02 -0.03
N ASP A 138 -10.12 7.76 1.10
CA ASP A 138 -10.85 8.68 1.98
C ASP A 138 -9.97 9.34 3.05
N ASP A 139 -8.84 8.73 3.40
CA ASP A 139 -7.83 9.26 4.33
C ASP A 139 -6.86 10.18 3.57
N PHE A 140 -6.74 11.43 4.01
CA PHE A 140 -5.84 12.39 3.38
C PHE A 140 -5.17 13.30 4.40
N VAL A 141 -4.04 13.85 3.97
CA VAL A 141 -3.21 14.72 4.78
C VAL A 141 -2.85 15.95 3.96
N VAL A 142 -3.10 17.13 4.53
CA VAL A 142 -2.71 18.42 3.94
C VAL A 142 -1.69 19.11 4.82
N THR A 143 -0.51 19.38 4.30
CA THR A 143 0.51 20.13 5.05
C THR A 143 0.32 21.62 4.87
N GLY A 144 0.67 22.43 5.88
CA GLY A 144 0.63 23.89 5.79
C GLY A 144 1.73 24.59 6.58
N ALA A 145 2.02 25.83 6.18
CA ALA A 145 3.01 26.66 6.87
C ALA A 145 2.53 27.11 8.26
N SER A 146 1.24 27.39 8.42
CA SER A 146 0.62 27.85 9.68
C SER A 146 -0.68 27.10 9.95
N LYS A 147 -1.12 27.10 11.22
CA LYS A 147 -2.38 26.49 11.64
C LYS A 147 -3.57 27.28 11.08
N GLU A 148 -3.46 28.60 11.09
CA GLU A 148 -4.49 29.53 10.65
C GLU A 148 -4.80 29.32 9.16
N VAL A 149 -3.80 29.13 8.30
CA VAL A 149 -4.02 28.84 6.88
C VAL A 149 -4.79 27.53 6.68
N LEU A 150 -4.49 26.50 7.48
CA LEU A 150 -5.19 25.23 7.40
C LEU A 150 -6.65 25.35 7.89
N GLU A 151 -6.91 26.13 8.94
CA GLU A 151 -8.25 26.30 9.53
C GLU A 151 -9.15 27.23 8.72
N THR A 152 -8.61 28.36 8.26
CA THR A 152 -9.41 29.45 7.66
C THR A 152 -9.53 29.35 6.14
N GLN A 153 -8.56 28.73 5.48
CA GLN A 153 -8.54 28.65 4.01
C GLN A 153 -8.71 27.21 3.55
N VAL A 154 -7.82 26.30 3.95
CA VAL A 154 -7.83 24.91 3.43
C VAL A 154 -9.10 24.15 3.86
N LYS A 155 -9.45 24.17 5.15
CA LYS A 155 -10.59 23.40 5.64
C LYS A 155 -11.92 23.84 5.00
N PRO A 156 -12.29 25.13 4.91
CA PRO A 156 -13.52 25.56 4.25
C PRO A 156 -13.56 25.19 2.76
N MET A 157 -12.44 25.31 2.05
CA MET A 157 -12.38 24.92 0.63
C MET A 157 -12.64 23.42 0.44
N LEU A 158 -12.06 22.57 1.30
CA LEU A 158 -12.32 21.13 1.28
C LEU A 158 -13.77 20.80 1.63
N VAL A 159 -14.35 21.51 2.62
CA VAL A 159 -15.77 21.33 2.98
C VAL A 159 -16.68 21.70 1.81
N GLY A 160 -16.46 22.84 1.15
CA GLY A 160 -17.22 23.26 -0.02
C GLY A 160 -17.13 22.26 -1.17
N PHE A 161 -15.90 21.84 -1.51
CA PHE A 161 -15.65 20.84 -2.55
C PHE A 161 -16.37 19.52 -2.27
N LEU A 162 -16.33 19.02 -1.03
CA LEU A 162 -17.00 17.78 -0.65
C LEU A 162 -18.53 17.94 -0.62
N ALA A 163 -19.05 19.08 -0.19
CA ALA A 163 -20.49 19.34 -0.11
C ALA A 163 -21.16 19.27 -1.48
N GLU A 164 -20.53 19.79 -2.53
CA GLU A 164 -21.00 19.66 -3.93
C GLU A 164 -21.18 18.20 -4.37
N ARG A 165 -20.43 17.28 -3.77
CA ARG A 165 -20.42 15.83 -4.08
C ARG A 165 -21.30 15.03 -3.12
N GLY A 166 -21.99 15.69 -2.19
CA GLY A 166 -22.78 15.06 -1.12
C GLY A 166 -21.93 14.51 0.03
N LEU A 167 -20.63 14.82 0.08
CA LEU A 167 -19.69 14.30 1.07
C LEU A 167 -19.45 15.29 2.21
N GLN A 168 -19.07 14.75 3.37
CA GLN A 168 -18.77 15.55 4.56
C GLN A 168 -17.47 15.09 5.22
N LEU A 169 -16.71 16.04 5.76
CA LEU A 169 -15.55 15.74 6.60
C LEU A 169 -15.99 15.19 7.95
N SER A 170 -15.25 14.20 8.45
CA SER A 170 -15.46 13.66 9.77
C SER A 170 -14.93 14.62 10.83
N ALA A 171 -15.82 15.35 11.51
CA ALA A 171 -15.43 16.32 12.54
C ALA A 171 -14.62 15.71 13.70
N THR A 172 -14.86 14.43 14.03
CA THR A 172 -14.18 13.73 15.13
C THR A 172 -12.77 13.25 14.75
N LYS A 173 -12.53 12.96 13.47
CA LYS A 173 -11.23 12.49 12.99
C LYS A 173 -10.38 13.60 12.39
N THR A 174 -11.02 14.68 11.92
CA THR A 174 -10.33 15.81 11.31
C THR A 174 -9.64 16.64 12.38
N LYS A 175 -8.31 16.67 12.37
CA LYS A 175 -7.52 17.40 13.36
C LYS A 175 -6.33 18.10 12.73
N ILE A 176 -5.93 19.22 13.31
CA ILE A 176 -4.73 19.94 12.91
C ILE A 176 -3.69 19.74 13.98
N THR A 177 -2.59 19.10 13.60
CA THR A 177 -1.51 18.72 14.50
C THR A 177 -0.21 19.35 14.06
N HIS A 178 0.63 19.69 15.03
CA HIS A 178 1.97 20.14 14.74
C HIS A 178 2.87 18.93 14.49
N VAL A 179 3.76 18.99 13.49
CA VAL A 179 4.61 17.86 13.09
C VAL A 179 5.51 17.32 14.20
N THR A 180 5.79 18.10 15.24
CA THR A 180 6.58 17.66 16.41
C THR A 180 5.78 16.90 17.46
N GLU A 181 4.46 17.10 17.51
CA GLU A 181 3.54 16.27 18.31
C GLU A 181 3.39 14.91 17.65
N GLY A 182 3.24 14.95 16.32
CA GLY A 182 3.15 13.79 15.44
C GLY A 182 1.71 13.35 15.22
N PHE A 183 1.51 12.62 14.13
CA PHE A 183 0.20 12.18 13.67
C PHE A 183 0.24 10.74 13.15
N ASP A 184 -0.93 10.11 13.05
CA ASP A 184 -1.06 8.76 12.52
C ASP A 184 -1.66 8.82 11.12
N PHE A 185 -1.02 8.17 10.15
CA PHE A 185 -1.49 8.08 8.76
C PHE A 185 -1.19 6.69 8.20
N LEU A 186 -2.21 6.02 7.64
CA LEU A 186 -2.09 4.67 7.03
C LEU A 186 -1.42 3.61 7.92
N GLY A 187 -1.60 3.72 9.23
CA GLY A 187 -1.03 2.80 10.22
C GLY A 187 0.42 3.12 10.61
N TRP A 188 0.96 4.27 10.20
CA TRP A 188 2.26 4.78 10.62
C TRP A 188 2.12 6.06 11.45
N HIS A 189 2.93 6.18 12.49
CA HIS A 189 3.09 7.39 13.26
C HIS A 189 4.24 8.22 12.69
N VAL A 190 3.94 9.44 12.27
CA VAL A 190 4.85 10.41 11.67
C VAL A 190 5.14 11.49 12.69
N ARG A 191 6.42 11.67 13.07
CA ARG A 191 6.83 12.70 14.02
C ARG A 191 8.18 13.30 13.65
N LYS A 192 8.26 14.63 13.66
CA LYS A 192 9.50 15.36 13.42
C LYS A 192 10.24 15.64 14.73
N HIS A 193 11.50 15.22 14.80
CA HIS A 193 12.41 15.49 15.91
C HIS A 193 13.54 16.38 15.41
N LYS A 194 13.54 17.65 15.79
CA LYS A 194 14.50 18.65 15.28
C LYS A 194 14.53 18.63 13.74
N ALA A 195 15.63 18.18 13.14
CA ALA A 195 15.82 18.09 11.70
C ALA A 195 15.45 16.71 11.10
N PHE A 196 15.14 15.70 11.91
CA PHE A 196 14.90 14.33 11.45
C PHE A 196 13.41 13.96 11.53
N LEU A 197 12.84 13.48 10.41
CA LEU A 197 11.48 12.96 10.38
C LEU A 197 11.47 11.46 10.69
N ARG A 198 10.89 11.09 11.82
CA ARG A 198 10.76 9.70 12.24
C ARG A 198 9.36 9.18 11.91
N ILE A 199 9.32 8.25 10.98
CA ILE A 199 8.12 7.47 10.63
C ILE A 199 8.27 6.04 11.16
N VAL A 200 7.34 5.58 11.98
CA VAL A 200 7.33 4.23 12.58
C VAL A 200 5.93 3.61 12.51
N PRO A 201 5.75 2.28 12.63
CA PRO A 201 4.41 1.70 12.81
C PRO A 201 3.70 2.32 14.02
N SER A 202 2.42 2.66 13.87
CA SER A 202 1.66 3.29 14.96
C SER A 202 1.47 2.34 16.13
N LYS A 203 1.32 2.89 17.34
CA LYS A 203 1.10 2.09 18.55
C LYS A 203 -0.16 1.24 18.43
N ARG A 204 -1.24 1.82 17.88
CA ARG A 204 -2.51 1.13 17.63
C ARG A 204 -2.29 -0.08 16.74
N ASN A 205 -1.63 0.11 15.60
CA ASN A 205 -1.37 -0.96 14.64
C ASN A 205 -0.51 -2.10 15.25
N ALA A 206 0.56 -1.75 15.96
CA ALA A 206 1.40 -2.72 16.66
C ALA A 206 0.62 -3.50 17.73
N THR A 207 -0.25 -2.84 18.50
CA THR A 207 -1.11 -3.49 19.50
C THR A 207 -2.12 -4.42 18.84
N THR A 208 -2.72 -4.03 17.72
CA THR A 208 -3.65 -4.89 16.96
C THR A 208 -2.96 -6.17 16.46
N LEU A 209 -1.73 -6.06 15.93
CA LEU A 209 -0.94 -7.24 15.57
C LEU A 209 -0.74 -8.16 16.78
N TYR A 210 -0.26 -7.60 17.90
CA TYR A 210 0.04 -8.38 19.09
C TYR A 210 -1.22 -9.06 19.66
N ALA A 211 -2.36 -8.37 19.65
CA ALA A 211 -3.66 -8.95 20.02
C ALA A 211 -4.00 -10.14 19.09
N LYS A 212 -3.89 -9.95 17.77
CA LYS A 212 -4.13 -11.02 16.78
C LYS A 212 -3.23 -12.24 17.01
N VAL A 213 -1.94 -12.04 17.29
CA VAL A 213 -1.01 -13.13 17.61
C VAL A 213 -1.40 -13.83 18.91
N ARG A 214 -1.73 -13.06 19.96
CA ARG A 214 -2.16 -13.60 21.25
C ARG A 214 -3.44 -14.43 21.12
N ASP A 215 -4.42 -13.93 20.40
CA ASP A 215 -5.72 -14.59 20.22
C ASP A 215 -5.54 -15.85 19.36
N ARG A 216 -4.71 -15.80 18.31
CA ARG A 216 -4.36 -17.01 17.55
C ARG A 216 -3.62 -18.07 18.39
N LEU A 217 -2.71 -17.65 19.28
CA LEU A 217 -2.07 -18.56 20.25
C LEU A 217 -3.07 -19.13 21.27
N ARG A 218 -4.13 -18.38 21.61
CA ARG A 218 -5.21 -18.80 22.50
C ARG A 218 -6.10 -19.86 21.85
N GLU A 219 -6.31 -19.80 20.54
CA GLU A 219 -6.98 -20.84 19.77
C GLU A 219 -6.10 -22.09 19.65
N LEU A 220 -4.81 -21.89 19.36
CA LEU A 220 -3.83 -22.96 19.14
C LEU A 220 -3.23 -23.51 20.43
N ARG A 221 -3.95 -23.51 21.55
CA ARG A 221 -3.44 -24.02 22.84
C ARG A 221 -3.00 -25.48 22.74
N GLY A 222 -3.80 -26.32 22.09
CA GLY A 222 -3.52 -27.76 21.95
C GLY A 222 -2.60 -28.11 20.77
N ALA A 223 -2.39 -27.20 19.83
CA ALA A 223 -1.77 -27.48 18.53
C ALA A 223 -0.29 -27.90 18.60
N LYS A 224 0.22 -28.54 17.54
CA LYS A 224 1.64 -28.86 17.44
C LYS A 224 2.43 -27.58 17.16
N GLN A 225 3.73 -27.62 17.44
CA GLN A 225 4.62 -26.48 17.22
C GLN A 225 4.63 -26.04 15.75
N ASP A 226 4.60 -26.99 14.81
CA ASP A 226 4.55 -26.72 13.36
C ASP A 226 3.29 -25.93 12.98
N ASP A 227 2.12 -26.31 13.51
CA ASP A 227 0.86 -25.63 13.23
C ASP A 227 0.87 -24.19 13.74
N VAL A 228 1.48 -23.96 14.91
CA VAL A 228 1.68 -22.61 15.47
C VAL A 228 2.57 -21.78 14.56
N VAL A 229 3.70 -22.34 14.11
CA VAL A 229 4.61 -21.65 13.18
C VAL A 229 3.91 -21.35 11.85
N GLY A 230 3.18 -22.32 11.30
CA GLY A 230 2.42 -22.20 10.07
C GLY A 230 1.32 -21.14 10.14
N ALA A 231 0.62 -21.03 11.28
CA ALA A 231 -0.43 -20.05 11.47
C ALA A 231 0.10 -18.62 11.72
N LEU A 232 1.21 -18.47 12.45
CA LEU A 232 1.77 -17.15 12.77
C LEU A 232 2.60 -16.56 11.63
N ASN A 233 3.32 -17.39 10.87
CA ASN A 233 4.23 -16.91 9.83
C ASN A 233 3.57 -16.01 8.77
N PRO A 234 2.40 -16.33 8.20
CA PRO A 234 1.71 -15.44 7.26
C PRO A 234 1.35 -14.08 7.86
N ILE A 235 0.90 -14.07 9.12
CA ILE A 235 0.54 -12.84 9.85
C ILE A 235 1.77 -11.96 10.04
N LEU A 236 2.88 -12.54 10.54
CA LEU A 236 4.12 -11.82 10.79
C LEU A 236 4.78 -11.34 9.49
N ARG A 237 4.81 -12.17 8.45
CA ARG A 237 5.34 -11.78 7.13
C ARG A 237 4.53 -10.66 6.52
N GLY A 238 3.20 -10.73 6.55
CA GLY A 238 2.33 -9.69 6.02
C GLY A 238 2.58 -8.34 6.69
N TRP A 239 2.57 -8.34 8.03
CA TRP A 239 2.83 -7.13 8.80
C TRP A 239 4.25 -6.58 8.59
N GLY A 240 5.26 -7.45 8.63
CA GLY A 240 6.65 -7.06 8.40
C GLY A 240 6.89 -6.50 6.99
N ASN A 241 6.32 -7.12 5.96
CA ASN A 241 6.43 -6.65 4.58
C ASN A 241 5.70 -5.31 4.37
N TYR A 242 4.59 -5.06 5.07
CA TYR A 242 3.89 -3.78 5.00
C TYR A 242 4.71 -2.65 5.63
N HIS A 243 5.31 -2.89 6.81
CA HIS A 243 6.02 -1.86 7.55
C HIS A 243 7.52 -1.72 7.25
N ARG A 244 8.13 -2.59 6.41
CA ARG A 244 9.56 -2.53 6.08
C ARG A 244 10.01 -1.25 5.35
N VAL A 245 9.06 -0.45 4.87
CA VAL A 245 9.30 0.79 4.12
C VAL A 245 9.52 2.03 5.01
N VAL A 246 9.31 1.90 6.33
CA VAL A 246 9.51 2.97 7.33
C VAL A 246 10.61 2.59 8.33
N HIS A 247 10.90 3.43 9.34
CA HIS A 247 11.91 3.14 10.36
C HIS A 247 11.47 2.04 11.34
N ALA A 248 11.38 0.80 10.86
CA ALA A 248 10.74 -0.29 11.56
C ALA A 248 11.69 -1.19 12.35
N SER A 249 13.02 -1.05 12.23
CA SER A 249 14.00 -1.95 12.87
C SER A 249 13.82 -2.08 14.39
N ARG A 250 13.66 -0.95 15.10
CA ARG A 250 13.39 -0.94 16.55
C ARG A 250 11.99 -1.48 16.90
N PRO A 251 10.90 -1.02 16.25
CA PRO A 251 9.58 -1.63 16.39
C PRO A 251 9.54 -3.14 16.17
N PHE A 252 10.24 -3.65 15.16
CA PHE A 252 10.35 -5.07 14.83
C PHE A 252 11.03 -5.86 15.94
N ALA A 253 12.16 -5.39 16.45
CA ALA A 253 12.85 -6.02 17.58
C ALA A 253 11.98 -6.06 18.85
N LYS A 254 11.27 -4.96 19.15
CA LYS A 254 10.32 -4.91 20.28
C LYS A 254 9.19 -5.91 20.10
N MET A 255 8.63 -6.02 18.89
CA MET A 255 7.55 -6.94 18.60
C MET A 255 8.01 -8.40 18.69
N ASP A 256 9.18 -8.74 18.14
CA ASP A 256 9.79 -10.07 18.27
C ASP A 256 9.96 -10.47 19.74
N TYR A 257 10.39 -9.55 20.61
CA TYR A 257 10.48 -9.79 22.05
C TYR A 257 9.12 -10.12 22.68
N LEU A 258 8.09 -9.34 22.38
CA LEU A 258 6.74 -9.57 22.90
C LEU A 258 6.15 -10.91 22.43
N ILE A 259 6.34 -11.23 21.15
CA ILE A 259 5.89 -12.51 20.56
C ILE A 259 6.63 -13.68 21.21
N THR A 260 7.95 -13.56 21.40
CA THR A 260 8.76 -14.59 22.08
C THR A 260 8.25 -14.84 23.49
N ARG A 261 7.90 -13.79 24.24
CA ARG A 261 7.28 -13.93 25.58
C ARG A 261 5.90 -14.59 25.54
N ALA A 262 5.10 -14.33 24.51
CA ALA A 262 3.81 -15.00 24.34
C ALA A 262 3.98 -16.49 24.02
N LEU A 263 4.92 -16.83 23.14
CA LEU A 263 5.28 -18.20 22.79
C LEU A 263 5.87 -18.96 23.98
N TRP A 264 6.70 -18.29 24.79
CA TRP A 264 7.22 -18.87 26.02
C TRP A 264 6.10 -19.28 26.97
N ARG A 265 5.12 -18.39 27.20
CA ARG A 265 3.93 -18.70 28.02
C ARG A 265 3.12 -19.86 27.44
N TRP A 266 2.95 -19.90 26.12
CA TRP A 266 2.29 -21.01 25.44
C TRP A 266 3.04 -22.34 25.68
N ALA A 267 4.37 -22.35 25.58
CA ALA A 267 5.21 -23.53 25.75
C ALA A 267 5.24 -24.02 27.21
N VAL A 268 5.37 -23.11 28.18
CA VAL A 268 5.34 -23.41 29.62
C VAL A 268 4.01 -24.05 30.02
N ARG A 269 2.89 -23.48 29.58
CA ARG A 269 1.55 -24.00 29.89
C ARG A 269 1.34 -25.44 29.40
N ARG A 270 1.97 -25.84 28.29
CA ARG A 270 1.84 -27.20 27.75
C ARG A 270 2.55 -28.26 28.58
N HIS A 271 3.50 -27.86 29.43
CA HIS A 271 4.37 -28.77 30.15
C HIS A 271 4.50 -28.35 31.61
N PRO A 272 3.40 -28.42 32.41
CA PRO A 272 3.41 -27.98 33.80
C PRO A 272 4.42 -28.74 34.67
N MET A 273 4.71 -30.00 34.33
CA MET A 273 5.62 -30.87 35.09
C MET A 273 7.08 -30.85 34.58
N LYS A 274 7.41 -30.10 33.52
CA LYS A 274 8.78 -30.07 32.98
C LYS A 274 9.49 -28.78 33.37
N GLY A 275 10.79 -28.91 33.69
CA GLY A 275 11.63 -27.76 34.01
C GLY A 275 11.82 -26.80 32.84
N LYS A 276 11.98 -25.50 33.13
CA LYS A 276 12.15 -24.43 32.12
C LYS A 276 13.29 -24.69 31.12
N ARG A 277 14.40 -25.30 31.57
CA ARG A 277 15.53 -25.67 30.72
C ARG A 277 15.14 -26.69 29.63
N TRP A 278 14.31 -27.67 29.98
CA TRP A 278 13.79 -28.65 29.03
C TRP A 278 12.91 -27.98 27.99
N ILE A 279 12.01 -27.09 28.42
CA ILE A 279 11.11 -26.34 27.53
C ILE A 279 11.89 -25.48 26.54
N LYS A 280 12.92 -24.76 27.02
CA LYS A 280 13.83 -24.00 26.16
C LYS A 280 14.44 -24.90 25.10
N ARG A 281 15.10 -26.01 25.48
CA ARG A 281 15.72 -26.94 24.51
C ARG A 281 14.72 -27.54 23.51
N ARG A 282 13.49 -27.82 23.94
CA ARG A 282 12.46 -28.46 23.10
C ARG A 282 11.86 -27.53 22.05
N TYR A 283 11.62 -26.26 22.39
CA TYR A 283 10.88 -25.32 21.52
C TYR A 283 11.73 -24.17 20.97
N PHE A 284 12.77 -23.76 21.71
CA PHE A 284 13.61 -22.59 21.42
C PHE A 284 15.04 -23.05 21.15
N ARG A 285 15.29 -23.44 19.90
CA ARG A 285 16.57 -24.00 19.45
C ARG A 285 17.51 -22.89 18.94
N ALA A 286 18.80 -23.20 18.88
CA ALA A 286 19.77 -22.34 18.22
C ALA A 286 19.90 -22.71 16.73
N ASN A 287 20.24 -21.74 15.89
CA ASN A 287 20.64 -21.94 14.50
C ASN A 287 21.81 -20.99 14.20
N GLY A 288 23.01 -21.54 14.01
CA GLY A 288 24.25 -20.76 13.91
C GLY A 288 24.47 -19.89 15.15
N SER A 289 24.75 -18.61 14.93
CA SER A 289 24.98 -17.62 16.00
C SER A 289 23.71 -17.15 16.72
N ARG A 290 22.52 -17.60 16.30
CA ARG A 290 21.25 -17.15 16.86
C ARG A 290 20.66 -18.20 17.79
N ASP A 291 20.46 -17.82 19.04
CA ASP A 291 19.71 -18.62 20.03
C ASP A 291 18.26 -18.13 20.17
N TRP A 292 17.44 -18.89 20.90
CA TRP A 292 16.05 -18.57 21.21
C TRP A 292 15.12 -18.50 19.99
N LEU A 293 15.35 -19.33 18.98
CA LEU A 293 14.49 -19.42 17.81
C LEU A 293 13.36 -20.42 18.06
N PHE A 294 12.12 -19.96 17.97
CA PHE A 294 10.96 -20.84 18.00
C PHE A 294 10.88 -21.62 16.68
N GLN A 295 11.48 -22.81 16.66
CA GLN A 295 11.66 -23.60 15.44
C GLN A 295 11.59 -25.10 15.71
N THR A 296 11.17 -25.83 14.69
CA THR A 296 11.26 -27.28 14.56
C THR A 296 12.30 -27.64 13.49
N ASP A 297 12.48 -28.93 13.23
CA ASP A 297 13.34 -29.42 12.16
C ASP A 297 12.86 -28.98 10.77
N ARG A 298 11.56 -28.66 10.63
CA ARG A 298 10.94 -28.29 9.34
C ARG A 298 10.71 -26.80 9.19
N PHE A 299 10.29 -26.12 10.26
CA PHE A 299 9.84 -24.74 10.18
C PHE A 299 10.42 -23.88 11.30
N SER A 300 10.85 -22.68 10.93
CA SER A 300 11.18 -21.61 11.88
C SER A 300 10.14 -20.50 11.83
N LEU A 301 9.84 -19.95 13.00
CA LEU A 301 9.08 -18.71 13.08
C LEU A 301 9.87 -17.57 12.42
N VAL A 302 9.16 -16.76 11.64
CA VAL A 302 9.70 -15.55 11.02
C VAL A 302 9.97 -14.52 12.10
N ARG A 303 11.18 -13.96 12.09
CA ARG A 303 11.55 -12.83 12.93
C ARG A 303 11.38 -11.54 12.15
N LEU A 304 10.61 -10.60 12.70
CA LEU A 304 10.40 -9.30 12.08
C LEU A 304 11.73 -8.55 11.95
N ALA A 305 12.61 -8.65 12.94
CA ALA A 305 13.92 -8.00 12.91
C ALA A 305 14.88 -8.56 11.82
N SER A 306 14.54 -9.69 11.20
CA SER A 306 15.31 -10.24 10.07
C SER A 306 14.87 -9.72 8.71
N ILE A 307 13.73 -9.02 8.64
CA ILE A 307 13.24 -8.41 7.41
C ILE A 307 14.04 -7.14 7.14
N SER A 308 14.64 -7.03 5.95
CA SER A 308 15.41 -5.84 5.57
C SER A 308 14.47 -4.64 5.45
N VAL A 309 14.84 -3.58 6.17
CA VAL A 309 14.16 -2.29 6.15
C VAL A 309 14.87 -1.43 5.13
N ASP A 310 14.17 -1.11 4.05
CA ASP A 310 14.73 -0.41 2.89
C ASP A 310 13.87 0.82 2.59
N LYS A 311 14.52 1.91 2.14
CA LYS A 311 13.79 3.12 1.74
C LYS A 311 12.94 2.81 0.52
N HIS A 312 11.63 3.06 0.62
CA HIS A 312 10.73 2.92 -0.54
C HIS A 312 10.98 4.03 -1.57
N ILE A 313 11.01 3.64 -2.85
CA ILE A 313 11.15 4.58 -3.96
C ILE A 313 9.75 4.95 -4.44
N LYS A 314 9.34 6.18 -4.15
CA LYS A 314 8.06 6.75 -4.56
C LYS A 314 7.86 6.64 -6.07
N VAL A 315 6.64 6.31 -6.51
CA VAL A 315 6.20 6.46 -7.90
C VAL A 315 6.35 7.91 -8.37
N ARG A 316 6.74 8.10 -9.64
CA ARG A 316 6.75 9.43 -10.27
C ARG A 316 5.32 9.95 -10.31
N ALA A 317 5.10 11.21 -9.95
CA ALA A 317 3.75 11.73 -9.73
C ALA A 317 2.92 11.82 -11.02
N ASP A 318 3.61 12.07 -12.14
CA ASP A 318 3.12 12.15 -13.52
C ASP A 318 3.20 10.81 -14.28
N ALA A 319 3.68 9.73 -13.64
CA ALA A 319 3.74 8.44 -14.31
C ALA A 319 2.34 7.84 -14.47
N ASN A 320 2.01 7.46 -15.70
CA ASN A 320 0.73 6.85 -16.04
C ASN A 320 0.96 5.43 -16.61
N PRO A 321 0.47 4.35 -15.94
CA PRO A 321 0.57 2.98 -16.43
C PRO A 321 -0.02 2.74 -17.83
N TYR A 322 -0.89 3.63 -18.29
CA TYR A 322 -1.56 3.56 -19.58
C TYR A 322 -0.90 4.44 -20.65
N ASP A 323 0.17 5.16 -20.31
CA ASP A 323 0.93 5.97 -21.27
C ASP A 323 2.15 5.18 -21.78
N PRO A 324 2.30 4.98 -23.10
CA PRO A 324 3.45 4.28 -23.68
C PRO A 324 4.80 4.82 -23.22
N LYS A 325 4.90 6.12 -22.95
CA LYS A 325 6.16 6.76 -22.51
C LYS A 325 6.65 6.21 -21.15
N ASP A 326 5.77 5.64 -20.35
CA ASP A 326 6.04 5.19 -18.99
C ASP A 326 6.15 3.67 -18.85
N GLU A 327 5.95 2.90 -19.92
CA GLU A 327 6.04 1.43 -19.87
C GLU A 327 7.42 0.97 -19.37
N ALA A 328 8.50 1.55 -19.89
CA ALA A 328 9.87 1.25 -19.45
C ALA A 328 10.08 1.53 -17.95
N TYR A 329 9.47 2.61 -17.44
CA TYR A 329 9.54 2.98 -16.02
C TYR A 329 8.84 1.94 -15.13
N PHE A 330 7.66 1.47 -15.53
CA PHE A 330 6.92 0.47 -14.77
C PHE A 330 7.52 -0.94 -14.88
N ASP A 331 8.13 -1.29 -16.01
CA ASP A 331 8.95 -2.51 -16.18
C ASP A 331 10.14 -2.54 -15.20
N GLU A 332 10.84 -1.41 -15.06
CA GLU A 332 11.96 -1.29 -14.12
C GLU A 332 11.48 -1.44 -12.66
N ARG A 333 10.37 -0.78 -12.29
CA ARG A 333 9.75 -0.96 -10.96
C ARG A 333 9.34 -2.41 -10.72
N LEU A 334 8.75 -3.08 -11.70
CA LEU A 334 8.38 -4.49 -11.60
C LEU A 334 9.61 -5.36 -11.35
N THR A 335 10.68 -5.14 -12.11
CA THR A 335 11.96 -5.85 -11.96
C THR A 335 12.52 -5.70 -10.54
N ARG A 336 12.57 -4.47 -10.02
CA ARG A 336 13.03 -4.18 -8.64
C ARG A 336 12.16 -4.88 -7.60
N ARG A 337 10.83 -4.84 -7.75
CA ARG A 337 9.87 -5.52 -6.87
C ARG A 337 10.03 -7.04 -6.88
N MET A 338 10.27 -7.64 -8.05
CA MET A 338 10.49 -9.07 -8.14
C MET A 338 11.81 -9.49 -7.50
N ARG A 339 12.88 -8.69 -7.64
CA ARG A 339 14.17 -8.96 -7.00
C ARG A 339 14.13 -8.85 -5.47
N SER A 340 13.25 -8.02 -4.91
CA SER A 340 13.22 -7.73 -3.47
C SER A 340 12.42 -8.74 -2.63
N THR A 341 11.64 -9.62 -3.26
CA THR A 341 10.77 -10.59 -2.58
C THR A 341 11.11 -12.02 -2.96
N LEU A 342 10.97 -12.97 -2.03
CA LEU A 342 11.20 -14.40 -2.34
C LEU A 342 10.26 -14.92 -3.43
N GLN A 343 8.98 -14.54 -3.38
CA GLN A 343 7.99 -14.91 -4.40
C GLN A 343 8.37 -14.31 -5.76
N GLY A 344 8.81 -13.05 -5.79
CA GLY A 344 9.31 -12.41 -7.00
C GLY A 344 10.56 -13.09 -7.56
N ARG A 345 11.51 -13.49 -6.71
CA ARG A 345 12.69 -14.25 -7.14
C ARG A 345 12.32 -15.61 -7.71
N ARG A 346 11.34 -16.31 -7.12
CA ARG A 346 10.80 -17.55 -7.70
C ARG A 346 10.18 -17.31 -9.08
N ARG A 347 9.44 -16.22 -9.26
CA ARG A 347 8.90 -15.80 -10.58
C ARG A 347 10.02 -15.53 -11.58
N LEU A 348 11.08 -14.81 -11.19
CA LEU A 348 12.24 -14.56 -12.04
C LEU A 348 12.96 -15.84 -12.43
N TYR A 349 13.15 -16.76 -11.48
CA TYR A 349 13.75 -18.07 -11.75
C TYR A 349 12.92 -18.87 -12.74
N TRP A 350 11.60 -18.92 -12.57
CA TRP A 350 10.70 -19.57 -13.51
C TRP A 350 10.77 -18.97 -14.92
N LEU A 351 10.85 -17.65 -15.04
CA LEU A 351 11.01 -16.98 -16.34
C LEU A 351 12.35 -17.31 -16.99
N TRP A 352 13.42 -17.34 -16.19
CA TRP A 352 14.76 -17.68 -16.66
C TRP A 352 14.82 -19.13 -17.15
N ASP A 353 14.25 -20.07 -16.39
CA ASP A 353 14.18 -21.50 -16.72
C ASP A 353 13.37 -21.74 -18.00
N ARG A 354 12.19 -21.12 -18.12
CA ARG A 354 11.35 -21.17 -19.32
C ARG A 354 12.06 -20.65 -20.58
N GLN A 355 12.98 -19.72 -20.43
CA GLN A 355 13.75 -19.14 -21.54
C GLN A 355 15.09 -19.86 -21.76
N GLU A 356 15.36 -20.96 -21.05
CA GLU A 356 16.65 -21.66 -21.05
C GLU A 356 17.83 -20.73 -20.72
N GLY A 357 17.55 -19.66 -19.96
CA GLY A 357 18.49 -18.60 -19.65
C GLY A 357 18.92 -17.73 -20.83
N LEU A 358 18.24 -17.79 -21.97
CA LEU A 358 18.54 -16.96 -23.16
C LEU A 358 17.65 -15.72 -23.21
N CYS A 359 18.20 -14.64 -23.77
CA CYS A 359 17.44 -13.44 -24.09
C CYS A 359 16.68 -13.62 -25.42
N PRO A 360 15.34 -13.50 -25.45
CA PRO A 360 14.54 -13.66 -26.67
C PRO A 360 14.89 -12.71 -27.82
N VAL A 361 15.56 -11.58 -27.54
CA VAL A 361 15.87 -10.55 -28.55
C VAL A 361 17.21 -10.81 -29.25
N CYS A 362 18.25 -11.14 -28.49
CA CYS A 362 19.61 -11.32 -29.01
C CYS A 362 20.11 -12.76 -28.96
N ALA A 363 19.29 -13.70 -28.46
CA ALA A 363 19.62 -15.11 -28.24
C ALA A 363 20.84 -15.37 -27.34
N ALA A 364 21.43 -14.36 -26.70
CA ALA A 364 22.57 -14.52 -25.82
C ALA A 364 22.14 -14.90 -24.38
N LYS A 365 23.03 -15.58 -23.65
CA LYS A 365 22.79 -16.00 -22.25
C LYS A 365 22.64 -14.80 -21.31
N ILE A 366 21.61 -14.85 -20.46
CA ILE A 366 21.39 -13.95 -19.34
C ILE A 366 22.16 -14.47 -18.14
N THR A 367 23.17 -13.72 -17.72
CA THR A 367 24.01 -14.04 -16.57
C THR A 367 23.88 -12.96 -15.49
N LYS A 368 24.44 -13.23 -14.31
CA LYS A 368 24.50 -12.23 -13.24
C LYS A 368 25.31 -10.99 -13.63
N ALA A 369 26.32 -11.16 -14.50
CA ALA A 369 27.16 -10.06 -15.00
C ALA A 369 26.44 -9.18 -16.01
N THR A 370 25.68 -9.79 -16.94
CA THR A 370 24.92 -9.03 -17.95
C THR A 370 23.68 -8.36 -17.37
N GLY A 371 23.18 -8.86 -16.24
CA GLY A 371 21.92 -8.40 -15.66
C GLY A 371 20.71 -8.73 -16.53
N TRP A 372 19.53 -8.29 -16.08
CA TRP A 372 18.25 -8.53 -16.76
C TRP A 372 17.20 -7.50 -16.37
N HIS A 373 16.28 -7.19 -17.28
CA HIS A 373 15.02 -6.50 -17.00
C HIS A 373 13.84 -7.43 -17.31
N VAL A 374 12.76 -7.28 -16.53
CA VAL A 374 11.47 -7.91 -16.84
C VAL A 374 10.76 -7.03 -17.85
N HIS A 375 10.26 -7.62 -18.92
CA HIS A 375 9.51 -6.97 -19.98
C HIS A 375 8.17 -7.64 -20.20
N HIS A 376 7.15 -6.86 -20.53
CA HIS A 376 5.87 -7.37 -20.99
C HIS A 376 5.92 -7.66 -22.50
N VAL A 377 5.56 -8.87 -22.91
CA VAL A 377 5.53 -9.26 -24.34
C VAL A 377 4.46 -8.46 -25.07
N VAL A 378 3.23 -8.49 -24.55
CA VAL A 378 2.17 -7.54 -24.90
C VAL A 378 2.22 -6.44 -23.85
N TRP A 379 2.42 -5.20 -24.27
CA TRP A 379 2.52 -4.07 -23.35
C TRP A 379 1.21 -3.86 -22.60
N ARG A 380 1.29 -3.30 -21.39
CA ARG A 380 0.09 -3.08 -20.57
C ARG A 380 -0.85 -2.08 -21.22
N VAL A 381 -0.30 -1.08 -21.90
CA VAL A 381 -1.07 -0.11 -22.69
C VAL A 381 -1.93 -0.78 -23.77
N TYR A 382 -1.47 -1.90 -24.32
CA TYR A 382 -2.21 -2.69 -25.32
C TYR A 382 -3.05 -3.83 -24.69
N GLY A 383 -3.31 -3.79 -23.38
CA GLY A 383 -4.12 -4.79 -22.67
C GLY A 383 -3.35 -6.03 -22.21
N GLY A 384 -2.02 -6.00 -22.26
CA GLY A 384 -1.18 -7.10 -21.79
C GLY A 384 -1.29 -7.35 -20.28
N PRO A 385 -1.56 -8.58 -19.82
CA PRO A 385 -1.75 -8.86 -18.40
C PRO A 385 -0.42 -9.01 -17.64
N ASP A 386 -0.42 -8.74 -16.33
CA ASP A 386 0.71 -8.93 -15.39
C ASP A 386 0.99 -10.43 -15.03
N ARG A 387 0.62 -11.35 -15.94
CA ARG A 387 0.76 -12.81 -15.78
C ARG A 387 2.14 -13.27 -16.24
N LEU A 388 2.67 -14.33 -15.63
CA LEU A 388 3.95 -14.93 -16.01
C LEU A 388 4.03 -15.33 -17.49
N SER A 389 2.89 -15.66 -18.12
CA SER A 389 2.82 -15.98 -19.54
C SER A 389 3.18 -14.80 -20.44
N ASN A 390 2.90 -13.57 -20.01
CA ASN A 390 3.13 -12.31 -20.74
C ASN A 390 4.42 -11.59 -20.31
N LEU A 391 5.25 -12.22 -19.48
CA LEU A 391 6.51 -11.65 -19.02
C LEU A 391 7.69 -12.39 -19.64
N GLN A 392 8.76 -11.66 -19.92
CA GLN A 392 10.04 -12.21 -20.35
C GLN A 392 11.22 -11.45 -19.72
N LEU A 393 12.37 -12.11 -19.63
CA LEU A 393 13.63 -11.52 -19.20
C LEU A 393 14.44 -11.11 -20.43
N LEU A 394 14.86 -9.86 -20.47
CA LEU A 394 15.70 -9.30 -21.52
C LEU A 394 17.00 -8.74 -20.92
N HIS A 395 18.07 -8.67 -21.72
CA HIS A 395 19.21 -7.83 -21.35
C HIS A 395 18.80 -6.36 -21.25
N PRO A 396 19.41 -5.57 -20.35
CA PRO A 396 19.09 -4.15 -20.21
C PRO A 396 19.19 -3.37 -21.53
N THR A 397 20.19 -3.67 -22.37
CA THR A 397 20.36 -3.04 -23.69
C THR A 397 19.25 -3.43 -24.67
N CYS A 398 18.91 -4.72 -24.75
CA CYS A 398 17.82 -5.22 -25.58
C CYS A 398 16.46 -4.63 -25.16
N HIS A 399 16.23 -4.50 -23.85
CA HIS A 399 15.04 -3.89 -23.28
C HIS A 399 14.88 -2.43 -23.73
N VAL A 400 15.95 -1.64 -23.61
CA VAL A 400 15.96 -0.23 -24.06
C VAL A 400 15.74 -0.13 -25.58
N GLN A 401 16.36 -1.00 -26.36
CA GLN A 401 16.18 -1.02 -27.82
C GLN A 401 14.75 -1.32 -28.24
N LEU A 402 14.05 -2.25 -27.56
CA LEU A 402 12.65 -2.54 -27.85
C LEU A 402 11.75 -1.33 -27.56
N HIS A 403 11.92 -0.70 -26.39
CA HIS A 403 11.18 0.51 -26.04
C HIS A 403 11.44 1.66 -27.01
N ALA A 404 12.69 1.84 -27.46
CA ALA A 404 13.07 2.86 -28.44
C ALA A 404 12.51 2.61 -29.84
N ARG A 405 12.28 1.35 -30.24
CA ARG A 405 11.64 1.00 -31.52
C ARG A 405 10.14 1.24 -31.49
N ALA A 406 9.49 0.85 -30.39
CA ALA A 406 8.04 0.97 -30.23
C ALA A 406 7.53 2.41 -30.01
N THR A 407 8.41 3.34 -29.65
CA THR A 407 8.09 4.78 -29.52
C THR A 407 8.26 5.58 -30.81
N LYS A 408 8.80 4.96 -31.87
CA LYS A 408 9.03 5.59 -33.17
C LYS A 408 7.98 5.26 -34.24
N GLY A 409 7.09 4.31 -33.95
CA GLY A 409 5.92 3.98 -34.76
C GLY A 409 4.65 4.37 -34.04
#